data_AF-C0EAZ3-F1
#
_entry.id   AF-C0EAZ3-F1
#
_cell.length_a   1.000
_cell.length_b   1.000
_cell.length_c   1.000
_cell.angle_alpha   90.00
_cell.angle_beta   90.00
_cell.angle_gamma   90.00
#
_symmetry.space_group_name_H-M   'P 1'
#
loop_
_entity.id
_entity.type
_entity.pdbx_description
1 polymer ?
#
loop_
_entity_poly.entity_id
_entity_poly.type
_entity_poly.pdbx_seq_one_letter_code
_entity_poly.pdbx_strand_id
1 'polypeptide(L)'
;MNKQQFLNKLGSLIAVLPLSERSKALQFYAEIIDDRVEAGEKEEEVIAGLGDINELARKILAENPPRRSTASKVWITIALILGSPLWLSLGLTVAILILSLYIVAWSVLISLYAVVLSLLIIFVVGFFSTFFFLFHSPLAGFFQIGASLFCGGLGIFAAFGVVALTKLLIKATSKLGSKLVGVWNRRVVRRHE
;
A
#
# COMPACT_ATOMS: atom_id res chain seq x y z
N MET A 1 -33.49 -34.71 32.41
CA MET A 1 -32.56 -34.41 31.31
C MET A 1 -31.30 -35.21 31.54
N ASN A 2 -30.69 -35.80 30.51
CA ASN A 2 -29.47 -36.61 30.67
C ASN A 2 -28.21 -35.71 30.59
N LYS A 3 -27.08 -36.13 31.17
CA LYS A 3 -25.78 -35.45 31.22
C LYS A 3 -25.34 -34.91 29.86
N GLN A 4 -25.49 -35.69 28.80
CA GLN A 4 -25.12 -35.23 27.45
C GLN A 4 -25.98 -34.05 27.00
N GLN A 5 -27.28 -34.07 27.31
CA GLN A 5 -28.19 -32.97 26.98
C GLN A 5 -27.88 -31.73 27.82
N PHE A 6 -27.53 -31.91 29.10
CA PHE A 6 -27.12 -30.84 30.00
C PHE A 6 -25.84 -30.14 29.50
N LEU A 7 -24.78 -30.91 29.24
CA LEU A 7 -23.49 -30.36 28.80
C LEU A 7 -23.59 -29.68 27.42
N ASN A 8 -24.37 -30.24 26.50
CA ASN A 8 -24.62 -29.60 25.21
C ASN A 8 -25.36 -28.27 25.36
N LYS A 9 -26.39 -28.23 26.22
CA LYS A 9 -27.17 -27.02 26.46
C LYS A 9 -26.36 -25.96 27.20
N LEU A 10 -25.60 -26.34 28.24
CA LEU A 10 -24.66 -25.46 28.92
C LEU A 10 -23.64 -24.91 27.94
N GLY A 11 -22.99 -25.77 27.15
CA GLY A 11 -21.99 -25.39 26.14
C GLY A 11 -22.50 -24.42 25.08
N SER A 12 -23.78 -24.53 24.71
CA SER A 12 -24.44 -23.58 23.81
C SER A 12 -24.64 -22.20 24.45
N LEU A 13 -24.98 -22.14 25.75
CA LEU A 13 -25.19 -20.90 26.48
C LEU A 13 -23.86 -20.16 26.77
N ILE A 14 -22.77 -20.90 26.98
CA ILE A 14 -21.42 -20.36 27.19
C ILE A 14 -20.57 -20.27 25.91
N ALA A 15 -21.20 -20.32 24.72
CA ALA A 15 -20.49 -20.31 23.44
C ALA A 15 -19.69 -19.02 23.16
N VAL A 16 -19.98 -17.94 23.91
CA VAL A 16 -19.27 -16.65 23.81
C VAL A 16 -17.85 -16.72 24.40
N LEU A 17 -17.56 -17.72 25.25
CA LEU A 17 -16.22 -17.92 25.82
C LEU A 17 -15.24 -18.53 24.81
N PRO A 18 -13.93 -18.24 24.95
CA PRO A 18 -12.89 -18.93 24.18
C PRO A 18 -12.96 -20.45 24.35
N LEU A 19 -12.62 -21.19 23.29
CA LEU A 19 -12.68 -22.66 23.26
C LEU A 19 -12.02 -23.32 24.49
N SER A 20 -10.87 -22.81 24.91
CA SER A 20 -10.12 -23.34 26.06
C SER A 20 -10.87 -23.21 27.38
N GLU A 21 -11.59 -22.11 27.60
CA GLU A 21 -12.32 -21.88 28.85
C GLU A 21 -13.66 -22.61 28.86
N ARG A 22 -14.34 -22.63 27.71
CA ARG A 22 -15.54 -23.41 27.50
C ARG A 22 -15.31 -24.89 27.79
N SER A 23 -14.22 -25.46 27.27
CA SER A 23 -13.88 -26.87 27.50
C SER A 23 -13.60 -27.15 28.98
N LYS A 24 -12.86 -26.27 29.68
CA LYS A 24 -12.59 -26.42 31.11
C LYS A 24 -13.87 -26.39 31.95
N ALA A 25 -14.77 -25.45 31.67
CA ALA A 25 -16.04 -25.34 32.38
C ALA A 25 -16.90 -26.60 32.17
N LEU A 26 -17.03 -27.08 30.93
CA LEU A 26 -17.78 -28.30 30.63
C LEU A 26 -17.18 -29.54 31.28
N GLN A 27 -15.85 -29.64 31.31
CA GLN A 27 -15.15 -30.77 31.94
C GLN A 27 -15.35 -30.80 33.45
N PHE A 28 -15.27 -29.64 34.12
CA PHE A 28 -15.51 -29.51 35.56
C PHE A 28 -16.92 -29.98 35.97
N TYR A 29 -17.96 -29.56 35.25
CA TYR A 29 -19.31 -30.01 35.53
C TYR A 29 -19.55 -31.47 35.12
N ALA A 30 -18.86 -31.96 34.09
CA ALA A 30 -18.93 -33.38 33.73
C ALA A 30 -18.36 -34.27 34.84
N GLU A 31 -17.24 -33.86 35.45
CA GLU A 31 -16.59 -34.54 36.58
C GLU A 31 -17.48 -34.54 37.83
N ILE A 32 -18.08 -33.40 38.19
CA ILE A 32 -19.05 -33.33 39.31
C ILE A 32 -20.25 -34.26 39.10
N ILE A 33 -20.76 -34.35 37.87
CA ILE A 33 -21.89 -35.23 37.56
C ILE A 33 -21.46 -36.69 37.66
N ASP A 34 -20.27 -37.04 37.14
CA ASP A 34 -19.73 -38.40 37.20
C ASP A 34 -19.48 -38.86 38.64
N ASP A 35 -18.85 -38.03 39.47
CA ASP A 35 -18.55 -38.34 40.87
C ASP A 35 -19.82 -38.67 41.67
N ARG A 36 -20.90 -37.92 41.44
CA ARG A 36 -22.17 -38.13 42.16
C ARG A 36 -22.95 -39.33 41.66
N VAL A 37 -22.90 -39.58 40.35
CA VAL A 37 -23.50 -40.79 39.77
C VAL A 37 -22.76 -42.04 40.24
N GLU A 38 -21.43 -41.98 40.36
CA GLU A 38 -20.61 -43.07 40.90
C GLU A 38 -20.84 -43.29 42.41
N ALA A 39 -21.17 -42.23 43.16
CA ALA A 39 -21.62 -42.31 44.54
C ALA A 39 -23.03 -42.93 44.71
N GLY A 40 -23.72 -43.26 43.61
CA GLY A 40 -25.02 -43.94 43.62
C GLY A 40 -26.24 -43.02 43.51
N GLU A 41 -26.05 -41.72 43.27
CA GLU A 41 -27.15 -40.80 42.98
C GLU A 41 -27.67 -40.98 41.55
N LYS A 42 -28.98 -40.81 41.34
CA LYS A 42 -29.54 -40.83 39.99
C LYS A 42 -29.12 -39.57 39.23
N GLU A 43 -28.65 -39.76 38.01
CA GLU A 43 -28.18 -38.69 37.11
C GLU A 43 -29.17 -37.50 36.98
N GLU A 44 -30.47 -37.80 36.98
CA GLU A 44 -31.54 -36.80 36.88
C GLU A 44 -31.66 -35.92 38.13
N GLU A 45 -31.43 -36.51 39.31
CA GLU A 45 -31.45 -35.80 40.60
C GLU A 45 -30.19 -34.94 40.76
N VAL A 46 -29.03 -35.45 40.31
CA VAL A 46 -27.77 -34.70 40.28
C VAL A 46 -27.90 -33.44 39.43
N ILE A 47 -28.46 -33.57 38.22
CA ILE A 47 -28.65 -32.43 37.32
C ILE A 47 -29.68 -31.44 37.87
N ALA A 48 -30.74 -31.91 38.53
CA ALA A 48 -31.70 -31.05 39.21
C ALA A 48 -31.06 -30.28 40.39
N GLY A 49 -30.12 -30.91 41.10
CA GLY A 49 -29.39 -30.31 42.21
C GLY A 49 -28.38 -29.22 41.79
N LEU A 50 -27.98 -29.17 40.52
CA LEU A 50 -27.11 -28.12 39.97
C LEU A 50 -27.83 -26.79 39.72
N GLY A 51 -29.16 -26.76 39.81
CA GLY A 51 -29.98 -25.55 39.65
C GLY A 51 -30.32 -25.21 38.19
N ASP A 52 -30.76 -23.97 37.95
CA ASP A 52 -31.16 -23.53 36.61
C ASP A 52 -29.94 -23.35 35.70
N ILE A 53 -29.99 -23.98 34.53
CA ILE A 53 -28.87 -24.01 33.58
C ILE A 53 -28.53 -22.62 33.03
N ASN A 54 -29.49 -21.68 32.99
CA ASN A 54 -29.26 -20.31 32.53
C ASN A 54 -28.57 -19.47 33.61
N GLU A 55 -28.93 -19.68 34.88
CA GLU A 55 -28.23 -19.05 36.01
C GLU A 55 -26.78 -19.52 36.09
N LEU A 56 -26.56 -20.83 35.90
CA LEU A 56 -25.22 -21.42 35.85
C LEU A 56 -24.38 -20.81 34.72
N ALA A 57 -24.94 -20.71 33.52
CA ALA A 57 -24.28 -20.08 32.39
C ALA A 57 -23.95 -18.60 32.65
N ARG A 58 -24.86 -17.84 33.28
CA ARG A 58 -24.60 -16.45 33.67
C ARG A 58 -23.46 -16.34 34.68
N LYS A 59 -23.41 -17.24 35.67
CA LYS A 59 -22.36 -17.25 36.69
C LYS A 59 -20.99 -17.51 36.06
N ILE A 60 -20.89 -18.49 35.16
CA ILE A 60 -19.65 -18.80 34.43
C ILE A 60 -19.21 -17.61 33.57
N LEU A 61 -20.14 -16.96 32.88
CA LEU A 61 -19.85 -15.77 32.05
C LEU A 61 -19.45 -14.55 32.89
N ALA A 62 -19.96 -14.42 34.12
CA ALA A 62 -19.63 -13.35 35.03
C ALA A 62 -18.24 -13.55 35.69
N GLU A 63 -17.89 -14.79 36.04
CA GLU A 63 -16.57 -15.14 36.59
C GLU A 63 -15.46 -15.10 35.53
N ASN A 64 -15.80 -15.44 34.28
CA ASN A 64 -14.88 -15.38 33.14
C ASN A 64 -15.40 -14.41 32.07
N PRO A 65 -15.22 -13.09 32.26
CA PRO A 65 -15.58 -12.13 31.23
C PRO A 65 -14.80 -12.47 29.94
N PRO A 66 -15.44 -12.46 28.77
CA PRO A 66 -14.80 -12.84 27.52
C PRO A 66 -13.63 -11.91 27.24
N ARG A 67 -12.41 -12.36 27.56
CA ARG A 67 -11.17 -11.68 27.19
C ARG A 67 -11.06 -11.80 25.67
N ARG A 68 -11.46 -10.74 24.97
CA ARG A 68 -11.26 -10.60 23.53
C ARG A 68 -9.79 -10.92 23.23
N SER A 69 -9.59 -12.00 22.48
CA SER A 69 -8.32 -12.49 21.98
C SER A 69 -7.40 -11.34 21.53
N THR A 70 -6.38 -11.04 22.33
CA THR A 70 -5.28 -10.15 21.98
C THR A 70 -4.32 -10.82 20.99
N ALA A 71 -4.48 -12.12 20.72
CA ALA A 71 -3.59 -12.88 19.85
C ALA A 71 -3.49 -12.26 18.45
N SER A 72 -4.60 -11.81 17.86
CA SER A 72 -4.57 -11.12 16.55
C SER A 72 -3.76 -9.82 16.57
N LYS A 73 -3.70 -9.11 17.71
CA LYS A 73 -2.86 -7.91 17.85
C LYS A 73 -1.39 -8.26 18.00
N VAL A 74 -1.05 -9.35 18.69
CA VAL A 74 0.35 -9.79 18.87
C VAL A 74 0.97 -10.23 17.54
N TRP A 75 0.24 -11.00 16.73
CA TRP A 75 0.71 -11.39 15.39
C TRP A 75 0.93 -10.18 14.47
N ILE A 76 0.02 -9.19 14.53
CA ILE A 76 0.17 -7.93 13.79
C ILE A 76 1.37 -7.13 14.30
N THR A 77 1.58 -7.05 15.62
CA THR A 77 2.71 -6.32 16.20
C THR A 77 4.05 -7.01 15.89
N ILE A 78 4.12 -8.34 15.91
CA ILE A 78 5.33 -9.09 15.54
C ILE A 78 5.62 -8.94 14.05
N ALA A 79 4.59 -9.02 13.19
CA ALA A 79 4.72 -8.76 11.76
C ALA A 79 5.11 -7.30 11.47
N LEU A 80 4.68 -6.34 12.30
CA LEU A 80 5.03 -4.93 12.17
C LEU A 80 6.44 -4.63 12.70
N ILE A 81 6.91 -5.32 13.74
CA ILE A 81 8.27 -5.14 14.28
C ILE A 81 9.32 -5.83 13.40
N LEU A 82 9.07 -7.06 12.95
CA LEU A 82 9.93 -7.74 11.97
C LEU A 82 9.80 -7.11 10.58
N GLY A 83 8.62 -6.59 10.25
CA GLY A 83 8.38 -5.85 9.03
C GLY A 83 8.91 -4.42 9.07
N SER A 84 9.02 -3.77 10.23
CA SER A 84 9.38 -2.34 10.37
C SER A 84 10.69 -1.98 9.65
N PRO A 85 11.80 -2.74 9.79
CA PRO A 85 13.00 -2.51 9.01
C PRO A 85 12.75 -2.65 7.50
N LEU A 86 11.91 -3.61 7.12
CA LEU A 86 11.60 -3.93 5.73
C LEU A 86 10.69 -2.89 5.08
N TRP A 87 9.63 -2.43 5.74
CA TRP A 87 8.71 -1.41 5.24
C TRP A 87 9.41 -0.05 5.12
N LEU A 88 10.30 0.29 6.06
CA LEU A 88 11.10 1.50 5.99
C LEU A 88 12.10 1.44 4.84
N SER A 89 12.80 0.31 4.68
CA SER A 89 13.71 0.08 3.55
C SER A 89 12.97 0.07 2.20
N LEU A 90 11.80 -0.57 2.11
CA LEU A 90 10.99 -0.57 0.89
C LEU A 90 10.48 0.83 0.56
N GLY A 91 9.96 1.55 1.55
CA GLY A 91 9.47 2.92 1.39
C GLY A 91 10.58 3.86 0.91
N LEU A 92 11.78 3.75 1.51
CA LEU A 92 12.95 4.50 1.10
C LEU A 92 13.37 4.15 -0.33
N THR A 93 13.38 2.85 -0.67
CA THR A 93 13.70 2.39 -2.03
C THR A 93 12.74 2.98 -3.06
N VAL A 94 11.43 2.92 -2.79
CA VAL A 94 10.41 3.50 -3.68
C VAL A 94 10.59 5.02 -3.80
N ALA A 95 10.89 5.72 -2.70
CA ALA A 95 11.16 7.16 -2.72
C ALA A 95 12.37 7.51 -3.59
N ILE A 96 13.48 6.76 -3.44
CA ILE A 96 14.69 6.94 -4.25
C ILE A 96 14.41 6.63 -5.72
N LEU A 97 13.64 5.59 -6.03
CA LEU A 97 13.26 5.26 -7.41
C LEU A 97 12.44 6.37 -8.06
N ILE A 98 11.47 6.94 -7.35
CA ILE A 98 10.68 8.08 -7.85
C ILE A 98 11.58 9.29 -8.10
N LEU A 99 12.50 9.58 -7.16
CA LEU A 99 13.45 10.67 -7.31
C LEU A 99 14.40 10.46 -8.50
N SER A 100 14.90 9.23 -8.67
CA SER A 100 15.75 8.84 -9.79
C SER A 100 15.03 9.04 -11.13
N LEU A 101 13.79 8.56 -11.26
CA LEU A 101 12.98 8.75 -12.46
C LEU A 101 12.74 10.23 -12.76
N TYR A 102 12.51 11.04 -11.71
CA TYR A 102 12.36 12.48 -11.85
C TYR A 102 13.64 13.12 -12.41
N ILE A 103 14.81 12.79 -11.85
CA ILE A 103 16.11 13.32 -12.33
C ILE A 103 16.37 12.89 -13.77
N VAL A 104 16.13 11.61 -14.11
CA VAL A 104 16.32 11.10 -15.48
C VAL A 104 15.41 11.84 -16.47
N ALA A 105 14.15 12.07 -16.12
CA ALA A 105 13.22 12.81 -16.98
C ALA A 105 13.72 14.25 -17.26
N TRP A 106 14.22 14.94 -16.23
CA TRP A 106 14.81 16.27 -16.39
C TRP A 106 16.13 16.25 -17.17
N SER A 107 16.97 15.24 -16.97
CA SER A 107 18.22 15.07 -17.71
C SER A 107 17.97 14.90 -19.22
N VAL A 108 16.98 14.08 -19.59
CA VAL A 108 16.56 13.91 -20.99
C VAL A 108 16.02 15.21 -21.60
N LEU A 109 15.30 16.02 -20.82
CA LEU A 109 14.86 17.34 -21.29
C LEU A 109 16.05 18.26 -21.57
N ILE A 110 17.02 18.33 -20.64
CA ILE A 110 18.22 19.15 -20.80
C ILE A 110 19.02 18.70 -22.03
N SER A 111 19.18 17.40 -22.25
CA SER A 111 19.90 16.89 -23.42
C SER A 111 19.18 17.23 -24.72
N LEU A 112 17.84 17.15 -24.77
CA LEU A 112 17.05 17.59 -25.92
C LEU A 112 17.27 19.08 -26.22
N TYR A 113 17.26 19.94 -25.20
CA TYR A 113 17.55 21.37 -25.36
C TYR A 113 18.99 21.62 -25.83
N ALA A 114 19.96 20.84 -25.36
CA ALA A 114 21.35 20.94 -25.81
C ALA A 114 21.49 20.60 -27.31
N VAL A 115 20.76 19.59 -27.80
CA VAL A 115 20.72 19.24 -29.24
C VAL A 115 20.09 20.37 -30.06
N VAL A 116 19.01 20.98 -29.57
CA VAL A 116 18.40 22.13 -30.25
C VAL A 116 19.40 23.30 -30.33
N LEU A 117 20.08 23.61 -29.22
CA LEU A 117 21.08 24.67 -29.19
C LEU A 117 22.25 24.40 -30.12
N SER A 118 22.76 23.17 -30.17
CA SER A 118 23.86 22.82 -31.08
C SER A 118 23.43 22.97 -32.54
N LEU A 119 22.22 22.56 -32.92
CA LEU A 119 21.68 22.77 -34.27
C LEU A 119 21.56 24.25 -34.63
N LEU A 120 21.12 25.10 -33.70
CA LEU A 120 21.04 26.55 -33.92
C LEU A 120 22.43 27.19 -34.03
N ILE A 121 23.40 26.74 -33.23
CA ILE A 121 24.79 27.21 -33.33
C ILE A 121 25.38 26.81 -34.68
N ILE A 122 25.16 25.57 -35.13
CA ILE A 122 25.60 25.11 -36.46
C ILE A 122 24.96 25.94 -37.56
N PHE A 123 23.69 26.31 -37.43
CA PHE A 123 23.04 27.22 -38.39
C PHE A 123 23.73 28.59 -38.44
N VAL A 124 23.97 29.23 -37.29
CA VAL A 124 24.62 30.55 -37.25
C VAL A 124 26.04 30.47 -37.78
N VAL A 125 26.85 29.55 -37.26
CA VAL A 125 28.25 29.38 -37.68
C VAL A 125 28.35 28.98 -39.15
N GLY A 126 27.48 28.09 -39.62
CA GLY A 126 27.41 27.64 -41.01
C GLY A 126 27.00 28.77 -41.98
N PHE A 127 26.11 29.65 -41.54
CA PHE A 127 25.72 30.83 -42.31
C PHE A 127 26.88 31.82 -42.44
N PHE A 128 27.64 32.07 -41.37
CA PHE A 128 28.83 32.92 -41.43
C PHE A 128 29.99 32.27 -42.22
N SER A 129 30.20 30.96 -42.08
CA SER A 129 31.28 30.26 -42.79
C SER A 129 31.05 30.19 -44.31
N THR A 130 29.79 30.27 -44.75
CA THR A 130 29.43 30.36 -46.17
C THR A 130 30.16 31.50 -46.88
N PHE A 131 30.26 32.69 -46.26
CA PHE A 131 30.93 33.83 -46.87
C PHE A 131 32.38 33.52 -47.22
N PHE A 132 33.08 32.74 -46.38
CA PHE A 132 34.46 32.34 -46.62
C PHE A 132 34.58 31.30 -47.74
N PHE A 133 33.68 30.31 -47.77
CA PHE A 133 33.69 29.25 -48.79
C PHE A 133 33.33 29.74 -50.19
N LEU A 134 32.45 30.76 -50.30
CA LEU A 134 32.03 31.31 -51.57
C LEU A 134 33.19 31.95 -52.36
N PHE A 135 34.20 32.49 -51.67
CA PHE A 135 35.41 33.05 -52.30
C PHE A 135 36.39 31.99 -52.81
N HIS A 136 36.43 30.79 -52.20
CA HIS A 136 37.33 29.71 -52.62
C HIS A 136 36.68 28.77 -53.65
N SER A 137 35.41 28.40 -53.44
CA SER A 137 34.70 27.46 -54.28
C SER A 137 33.18 27.71 -54.24
N PRO A 138 32.61 28.31 -55.30
CA PRO A 138 31.19 28.70 -55.31
C PRO A 138 30.22 27.54 -55.08
N LEU A 139 30.50 26.36 -55.65
CA LEU A 139 29.66 25.16 -55.46
C LEU A 139 29.57 24.72 -54.00
N ALA A 140 30.70 24.74 -53.26
CA ALA A 140 30.71 24.36 -51.85
C ALA A 140 29.94 25.39 -51.01
N GLY A 141 30.01 26.68 -51.37
CA GLY A 141 29.23 27.74 -50.73
C GLY A 141 27.71 27.50 -50.82
N PHE A 142 27.19 27.19 -52.01
CA PHE A 142 25.75 26.89 -52.18
C PHE A 142 25.30 25.67 -51.38
N PHE A 143 26.11 24.61 -51.34
CA PHE A 143 25.82 23.43 -50.53
C PHE A 143 25.81 23.76 -49.03
N GLN A 144 26.77 24.56 -48.56
CA GLN A 144 26.88 24.98 -47.16
C GLN A 144 25.68 25.83 -46.70
N ILE A 145 25.15 26.71 -47.55
CA ILE A 145 23.91 27.47 -47.27
C ILE A 145 22.74 26.52 -47.08
N GLY A 146 22.57 25.56 -48.00
CA GLY A 146 21.49 24.57 -47.94
C GLY A 146 21.57 23.72 -46.67
N ALA A 147 22.77 23.22 -46.34
CA ALA A 147 23.01 22.44 -45.12
C ALA A 147 22.73 23.27 -43.85
N SER A 148 23.14 24.54 -43.83
CA SER A 148 22.92 25.43 -42.69
C SER A 148 21.42 25.71 -42.51
N LEU A 149 20.70 26.09 -43.57
CA LEU A 149 19.25 26.33 -43.52
C LEU A 149 18.49 25.07 -43.10
N PHE A 150 18.90 23.89 -43.57
CA PHE A 150 18.31 22.62 -43.17
C PHE A 150 18.50 22.36 -41.68
N CYS A 151 19.71 22.50 -41.15
CA CYS A 151 19.99 22.37 -39.71
C CYS A 151 19.23 23.41 -38.88
N GLY A 152 19.12 24.65 -39.35
CA GLY A 152 18.35 25.71 -38.69
C GLY A 152 16.85 25.41 -38.65
N GLY A 153 16.28 24.98 -39.78
CA GLY A 153 14.87 24.57 -39.86
C GLY A 153 14.57 23.36 -38.98
N LEU A 154 15.45 22.36 -38.97
CA LEU A 154 15.33 21.19 -38.12
C LEU A 154 15.49 21.55 -36.63
N GLY A 155 16.38 22.48 -36.29
CA GLY A 155 16.55 23.02 -34.94
C GLY A 155 15.31 23.72 -34.43
N ILE A 156 14.68 24.60 -35.21
CA ILE A 156 13.44 25.30 -34.84
C ILE A 156 12.28 24.31 -34.68
N PHE A 157 12.14 23.35 -35.60
CA PHE A 157 11.11 22.31 -35.50
C PHE A 157 11.30 21.44 -34.26
N ALA A 158 12.54 21.00 -33.99
CA ALA A 158 12.89 20.26 -32.80
C ALA A 158 12.59 21.08 -31.52
N ALA A 159 12.90 22.39 -31.50
CA ALA A 159 12.61 23.27 -30.38
C ALA A 159 11.12 23.28 -30.01
N PHE A 160 10.23 23.34 -31.00
CA PHE A 160 8.78 23.27 -30.78
C PHE A 160 8.38 21.91 -30.16
N GLY A 161 8.95 20.82 -30.68
CA GLY A 161 8.76 19.48 -30.12
C GLY A 161 9.20 19.37 -28.66
N VAL A 162 10.38 19.91 -28.32
CA VAL A 162 10.90 19.90 -26.94
C VAL A 162 9.99 20.71 -26.02
N VAL A 163 9.54 21.90 -26.42
CA VAL A 163 8.62 22.73 -25.61
C VAL A 163 7.28 22.01 -25.38
N ALA A 164 6.74 21.33 -26.39
CA ALA A 164 5.52 20.53 -26.24
C ALA A 164 5.71 19.37 -25.25
N LEU A 165 6.85 18.66 -25.33
CA LEU A 165 7.21 17.59 -24.40
C LEU A 165 7.36 18.11 -22.97
N THR A 166 8.00 19.26 -22.77
CA THR A 166 8.11 19.91 -21.46
C THR A 166 6.73 20.22 -20.88
N LYS A 167 5.82 20.79 -21.67
CA LYS A 167 4.44 21.06 -21.23
C LYS A 167 3.68 19.78 -20.88
N LEU A 168 3.86 18.70 -21.66
CA LEU A 168 3.24 17.40 -21.40
C LEU A 168 3.76 16.78 -20.09
N LEU A 169 5.07 16.83 -19.86
CA LEU A 169 5.70 16.35 -18.64
C LEU A 169 5.22 17.12 -17.40
N ILE A 170 5.18 18.45 -17.47
CA ILE A 170 4.64 19.28 -16.37
C ILE A 170 3.17 18.93 -16.09
N LYS A 171 2.36 18.75 -17.14
CA LYS A 171 0.95 18.37 -17.01
C LYS A 171 0.76 16.95 -16.45
N ALA A 172 1.63 16.01 -16.81
CA ALA A 172 1.63 14.66 -16.26
C ALA A 172 1.99 14.69 -14.76
N THR A 173 3.04 15.41 -14.39
CA THR A 173 3.48 15.58 -12.99
C THR A 173 2.41 16.26 -12.15
N SER A 174 1.78 17.34 -12.64
CA SER A 174 0.70 18.02 -11.90
C SER A 174 -0.57 17.18 -11.76
N LYS A 175 -0.88 16.33 -12.75
CA LYS A 175 -2.01 15.39 -12.70
C LYS A 175 -1.78 14.26 -11.71
N LEU A 176 -0.54 13.76 -11.59
CA LEU A 176 -0.18 12.79 -10.55
C LEU A 176 -0.21 13.43 -9.15
N GLY A 177 0.37 14.62 -9.00
CA GLY A 177 0.39 15.35 -7.73
C GLY A 177 -1.02 15.69 -7.22
N SER A 178 -1.88 16.25 -8.08
CA SER A 178 -3.27 16.57 -7.71
C SER A 178 -4.11 15.34 -7.36
N LYS A 179 -3.88 14.19 -8.02
CA LYS A 179 -4.53 12.92 -7.64
C LYS A 179 -4.09 12.41 -6.28
N LEU A 180 -2.80 12.48 -5.97
CA LEU A 180 -2.25 12.08 -4.67
C LEU A 180 -2.80 12.97 -3.55
N VAL A 181 -2.81 14.29 -3.77
CA VAL A 181 -3.40 15.26 -2.82
C VAL A 181 -4.91 15.04 -2.66
N GLY A 182 -5.64 14.76 -3.75
CA GLY A 182 -7.08 14.48 -3.69
C GLY A 182 -7.45 13.16 -3.02
N VAL A 183 -6.56 12.16 -3.00
CA VAL A 183 -6.74 10.92 -2.24
C VAL A 183 -6.43 11.15 -0.75
N TRP A 184 -5.42 11.95 -0.44
CA TRP A 184 -5.09 12.34 0.93
C TRP A 184 -6.23 13.13 1.57
N ASN A 185 -6.76 14.14 0.88
CA ASN A 185 -7.82 15.00 1.41
C ASN A 185 -9.11 14.21 1.70
N ARG A 186 -9.45 13.24 0.83
CA ARG A 186 -10.60 12.33 1.07
C ARG A 186 -10.41 11.38 2.24
N ARG A 187 -9.17 11.00 2.58
CA ARG A 187 -8.88 10.15 3.75
C ARG A 187 -8.84 10.93 5.06
N VAL A 188 -8.43 12.20 5.04
CA VAL A 188 -8.41 13.07 6.24
C VAL A 188 -9.84 13.44 6.66
N VAL A 189 -10.72 13.76 5.72
CA VAL A 189 -12.13 14.11 6.02
C VAL A 189 -12.88 12.95 6.70
N ARG A 190 -12.65 11.69 6.29
CA ARG A 190 -13.28 10.51 6.91
C ARG A 190 -12.77 10.15 8.30
N ARG A 191 -11.72 10.82 8.81
CA ARG A 191 -11.18 10.57 10.16
C ARG A 191 -11.75 11.50 11.23
N HIS A 192 -12.55 12.48 10.81
CA HIS A 192 -13.15 13.51 11.66
C HIS A 192 -14.69 13.45 11.68
N GLU A 193 -15.30 12.45 11.03
CA GLU A 193 -16.69 12.04 11.19
C GLU A 193 -16.73 10.72 11.99
#